data_AF-A0ABD1UZF8-F1
#
_entry.id   AF-A0ABD1UZF8-F1
#
_cell.length_a   1.000
_cell.length_b   1.000
_cell.length_c   1.000
_cell.angle_alpha   90.00
_cell.angle_beta   90.00
_cell.angle_gamma   90.00
#
_symmetry.space_group_name_H-M   'P 1'
#
loop_
_entity.id
_entity.type
_entity.pdbx_description
1 polymer ?
#
loop_
_entity_poly.entity_id
_entity_poly.type
_entity_poly.pdbx_seq_one_letter_code
_entity_poly.pdbx_strand_id
1 'polypeptide(L)'
;MQASVDKNAKEIKDYIEEIYWGSGKHVLLLWHSKGGVDSAAALSMYWNELKDKVASLALAQSPYGGSPIASDILREGQLGDYVNIPFVKGDMQALEDLTYERLKDFLRKYHMPEDLPIVSFHTEASISPAVLAT
;
A
#
# COMPACT_ATOMS: atom_id res chain seq x y z
N MET A 1 -7.03 16.65 -2.46
CA MET A 1 -7.55 15.64 -3.40
C MET A 1 -7.57 14.34 -2.64
N GLN A 2 -8.76 13.87 -2.28
CA GLN A 2 -8.99 12.64 -1.53
C GLN A 2 -8.98 11.50 -2.57
N ALA A 3 -8.13 10.48 -2.41
CA ALA A 3 -8.01 9.43 -3.42
C ALA A 3 -8.13 8.04 -2.77
N SER A 4 -9.22 7.35 -3.09
CA SER A 4 -9.48 5.98 -2.65
C SER A 4 -8.54 4.99 -3.35
N VAL A 5 -8.34 3.82 -2.74
CA VAL A 5 -7.57 2.71 -3.32
C VAL A 5 -8.01 2.38 -4.75
N ASP A 6 -9.32 2.35 -5.04
CA ASP A 6 -9.84 2.06 -6.39
C ASP A 6 -9.38 3.09 -7.43
N LYS A 7 -9.39 4.38 -7.07
CA LYS A 7 -8.96 5.45 -7.96
C LYS A 7 -7.45 5.35 -8.23
N ASN A 8 -6.66 5.19 -7.16
CA ASN A 8 -5.22 5.06 -7.27
C ASN A 8 -4.83 3.80 -8.07
N ALA A 9 -5.53 2.69 -7.85
CA ALA A 9 -5.32 1.45 -8.57
C ALA A 9 -5.56 1.62 -10.08
N LYS A 10 -6.62 2.34 -10.45
CA LYS A 10 -6.92 2.64 -11.85
C LYS A 10 -5.87 3.56 -12.48
N GLU A 11 -5.44 4.60 -11.78
CA GLU A 11 -4.36 5.49 -12.26
C GLU A 11 -3.04 4.72 -12.45
N ILE A 12 -2.66 3.86 -11.48
CA ILE A 12 -1.47 3.00 -11.59
C ILE A 12 -1.58 2.06 -12.80
N LYS A 13 -2.74 1.45 -13.02
CA LYS A 13 -3.00 0.62 -14.20
C LYS A 13 -2.74 1.38 -15.49
N ASP A 14 -3.31 2.58 -15.62
CA ASP A 14 -3.19 3.39 -16.84
C ASP A 14 -1.73 3.83 -17.07
N TYR A 15 -0.98 4.15 -16.01
CA TYR A 15 0.46 4.44 -16.11
C TYR A 15 1.30 3.25 -16.55
N ILE A 16 1.02 2.04 -16.04
CA ILE A 16 1.72 0.82 -16.47
C ILE A 16 1.53 0.60 -17.97
N GLU A 17 0.29 0.80 -18.46
CA GLU A 17 -0.02 0.65 -19.88
C GLU A 17 0.65 1.70 -20.74
N GLU A 18 0.69 2.96 -20.30
CA GLU A 18 1.39 4.03 -21.00
C GLU A 18 2.90 3.74 -21.12
N ILE A 19 3.54 3.33 -20.02
CA ILE A 19 4.97 2.99 -19.99
C ILE A 19 5.26 1.79 -20.90
N TYR A 20 4.44 0.74 -20.81
CA TYR A 20 4.60 -0.44 -21.65
C TYR A 20 4.39 -0.10 -23.13
N TRP A 21 3.35 0.68 -23.46
CA TRP A 21 3.07 1.12 -24.83
C TRP A 21 4.23 1.95 -25.41
N GLY A 22 4.77 2.89 -24.63
CA GLY A 22 5.84 3.78 -25.08
C GLY A 22 7.21 3.09 -25.22
N SER A 23 7.45 2.00 -24.49
CA SER A 23 8.78 1.37 -24.41
C SER A 23 8.86 -0.06 -24.94
N GLY A 24 7.74 -0.79 -24.98
CA GLY A 24 7.66 -2.23 -25.23
C GLY A 24 8.31 -3.09 -24.13
N LYS A 25 8.70 -2.51 -22.99
CA LYS A 25 9.40 -3.22 -21.90
C LYS A 25 8.44 -3.52 -20.76
N HIS A 26 8.58 -4.69 -20.16
CA HIS A 26 7.85 -5.02 -18.93
C HIS A 26 8.22 -4.06 -17.79
N VAL A 27 7.22 -3.67 -17.01
CA VAL A 27 7.33 -2.74 -15.88
C VAL A 27 7.64 -3.51 -14.59
N LEU A 28 8.65 -3.07 -13.86
CA LEU A 28 8.90 -3.48 -12.47
C LEU A 28 8.35 -2.40 -11.55
N LEU A 29 7.46 -2.79 -10.64
CA LEU A 29 6.86 -1.89 -9.68
C LEU A 29 7.68 -1.89 -8.39
N LEU A 30 8.24 -0.75 -7.99
CA LEU A 30 8.88 -0.58 -6.69
C LEU A 30 8.09 0.45 -5.89
N TRP A 31 7.52 0.02 -4.77
CA TRP A 31 6.62 0.86 -3.99
C TRP A 31 6.95 0.88 -2.52
N HIS A 32 6.71 2.05 -1.92
CA HIS A 32 6.89 2.30 -0.51
C HIS A 32 5.55 2.62 0.16
N SER A 33 5.35 2.13 1.39
CA SER A 33 4.20 2.50 2.23
C SER A 33 2.86 2.26 1.50
N LYS A 34 1.91 3.22 1.57
CA LYS A 34 0.58 3.15 0.94
C LYS A 34 0.62 2.88 -0.56
N GLY A 35 1.64 3.35 -1.29
CA GLY A 35 1.79 3.07 -2.72
C GLY A 35 1.87 1.57 -3.01
N GLY A 36 2.38 0.77 -2.07
CA GLY A 36 2.40 -0.68 -2.19
C GLY A 36 1.02 -1.34 -2.08
N VAL A 37 0.13 -0.76 -1.26
CA VAL A 37 -1.27 -1.21 -1.16
C VAL A 37 -2.02 -0.87 -2.45
N ASP A 38 -1.88 0.38 -2.93
CA ASP A 38 -2.56 0.84 -4.15
C ASP A 38 -2.06 0.05 -5.39
N SER A 39 -0.78 -0.30 -5.43
CA SER A 39 -0.18 -1.10 -6.51
C SER A 39 -0.60 -2.56 -6.47
N ALA A 40 -0.65 -3.16 -5.28
CA ALA A 40 -1.18 -4.50 -5.12
C ALA A 40 -2.68 -4.55 -5.50
N ALA A 41 -3.44 -3.49 -5.21
CA ALA A 41 -4.81 -3.35 -5.66
C ALA A 41 -4.92 -3.27 -7.19
N ALA A 42 -4.10 -2.45 -7.85
CA ALA A 42 -4.05 -2.38 -9.32
C ALA A 42 -3.77 -3.75 -9.94
N LEU A 43 -2.76 -4.45 -9.42
CA LEU A 43 -2.34 -5.76 -9.92
C LEU A 43 -3.39 -6.84 -9.67
N SER A 44 -4.09 -6.81 -8.52
CA SER A 44 -5.13 -7.80 -8.22
C SER A 44 -6.42 -7.56 -9.00
N MET A 45 -6.81 -6.29 -9.20
CA MET A 45 -8.06 -5.93 -9.89
C MET A 45 -7.94 -6.05 -11.41
N TYR A 46 -6.77 -5.73 -11.97
CA TYR A 46 -6.57 -5.61 -13.42
C TYR A 46 -5.55 -6.61 -13.97
N TRP A 47 -5.28 -7.72 -13.27
CA TRP A 47 -4.24 -8.67 -13.66
C TRP A 47 -4.36 -9.17 -15.10
N ASN A 48 -5.58 -9.49 -15.53
CA ASN A 48 -5.85 -9.96 -16.89
C ASN A 48 -5.35 -8.99 -17.97
N GLU A 49 -5.36 -7.68 -17.68
CA GLU A 49 -4.84 -6.64 -18.57
C GLU A 49 -3.33 -6.40 -18.36
N LEU A 50 -2.80 -6.64 -17.17
CA LEU A 50 -1.44 -6.26 -16.78
C LEU A 50 -0.40 -7.40 -16.84
N LYS A 51 -0.81 -8.67 -16.88
CA LYS A 51 0.07 -9.83 -16.75
C LYS A 51 1.23 -9.87 -17.76
N ASP A 52 0.99 -9.43 -18.99
CA ASP A 52 1.99 -9.41 -20.07
C ASP A 52 2.76 -8.06 -20.11
N LYS A 53 2.50 -7.17 -19.15
CA LYS A 53 3.09 -5.83 -19.07
C LYS A 53 3.93 -5.64 -17.81
N VAL A 54 3.74 -6.48 -16.79
CA VAL A 54 4.38 -6.36 -15.48
C VAL A 54 5.34 -7.52 -15.27
N ALA A 55 6.59 -7.20 -14.92
CA ALA A 55 7.61 -8.21 -14.62
C ALA A 55 7.55 -8.67 -13.16
N SER A 56 7.36 -7.74 -12.22
CA SER A 56 7.37 -8.04 -10.78
C SER A 56 6.91 -6.85 -9.93
N LEU A 57 6.62 -7.13 -8.66
CA LEU A 57 6.34 -6.15 -7.61
C LEU A 57 7.36 -6.26 -6.47
N ALA A 58 7.97 -5.14 -6.10
CA ALA A 58 8.83 -4.98 -4.94
C ALA A 58 8.21 -3.98 -3.96
N LEU A 59 8.02 -4.40 -2.72
CA LEU A 59 7.40 -3.61 -1.65
C LEU A 59 8.44 -3.24 -0.59
N ALA A 60 8.44 -1.98 -0.14
CA ALA A 60 9.27 -1.50 0.94
C ALA A 60 8.38 -0.85 2.02
N GLN A 61 8.34 -1.46 3.21
CA GLN A 61 7.57 -0.95 4.35
C GLN A 61 6.08 -0.69 4.02
N SER A 62 5.50 -1.50 3.13
CA SER A 62 4.10 -1.37 2.74
C SER A 62 3.18 -2.14 3.70
N PRO A 63 2.15 -1.48 4.28
CA PRO A 63 1.23 -2.11 5.23
C PRO A 63 0.20 -2.99 4.50
N TYR A 64 0.65 -4.04 3.80
CA TYR A 64 -0.19 -4.91 2.97
C TYR A 64 -1.23 -5.71 3.78
N GLY A 65 -0.98 -5.94 5.07
CA GLY A 65 -1.94 -6.54 6.01
C GLY A 65 -2.69 -5.53 6.88
N GLY A 66 -2.50 -4.23 6.62
CA GLY A 66 -3.00 -3.13 7.44
C GLY A 66 -1.92 -2.59 8.39
N SER A 67 -2.23 -1.48 9.05
CA SER A 67 -1.33 -0.87 10.04
C SER A 67 -2.03 -0.82 11.41
N PRO A 68 -1.45 -1.45 12.47
CA PRO A 68 -1.96 -1.31 13.83
C PRO A 68 -2.06 0.15 14.28
N ILE A 69 -1.13 1.00 13.81
CA ILE A 69 -1.13 2.44 14.07
C ILE A 69 -2.34 3.13 13.44
N ALA A 70 -2.76 2.72 12.24
CA ALA A 70 -3.96 3.28 11.61
C ALA A 70 -5.23 2.88 12.39
N SER A 71 -5.30 1.63 12.86
CA SER A 71 -6.38 1.16 13.72
C SER A 71 -6.44 1.90 15.06
N ASP A 72 -5.28 2.20 15.67
CA ASP A 72 -5.21 2.94 16.93
C ASP A 72 -5.56 4.41 16.78
N ILE A 73 -5.13 5.08 15.68
CA ILE A 73 -5.47 6.48 15.40
C ILE A 73 -6.99 6.66 15.21
N LEU A 74 -7.68 5.67 14.65
CA LEU A 74 -9.11 5.70 14.38
C LEU A 74 -9.99 5.28 15.57
N ARG A 75 -9.39 4.86 16.70
CA ARG A 75 -10.13 4.46 17.91
C ARG A 75 -10.50 5.69 18.74
N GLU A 76 -11.80 5.91 18.96
CA GLU A 76 -12.28 7.01 19.80
C GLU A 76 -11.66 6.95 21.21
N GLY A 77 -11.10 8.07 21.68
CA GLY A 77 -10.61 8.24 23.05
C GLY A 77 -9.13 7.94 23.31
N GLN A 78 -8.33 7.51 22.32
CA GLN A 78 -6.87 7.46 22.45
C GLN A 78 -6.16 7.94 21.19
N LEU A 79 -5.31 8.96 21.37
CA LEU A 79 -4.36 9.54 20.40
C LEU A 79 -4.90 10.37 19.23
N GLY A 80 -6.14 10.18 18.76
CA GLY A 80 -6.71 10.99 17.67
C GLY A 80 -6.62 12.52 17.86
N ASP A 81 -6.70 12.99 19.11
CA ASP A 81 -6.65 14.42 19.45
C ASP A 81 -5.22 15.01 19.57
N TYR A 82 -4.17 14.17 19.63
CA TYR A 82 -2.81 14.62 20.01
C TYR A 82 -1.74 14.41 18.94
N VAL A 83 -1.98 13.61 17.89
CA VAL A 83 -0.97 13.34 16.88
C VAL A 83 -1.13 14.24 15.65
N ASN A 84 -0.35 15.32 15.65
CA ASN A 84 -0.21 16.24 14.53
C ASN A 84 0.75 15.64 13.48
N ILE A 85 0.41 14.47 12.90
CA ILE A 85 1.27 13.82 11.88
C ILE A 85 0.93 14.43 10.51
N PRO A 86 1.86 15.12 9.83
CA PRO A 86 1.59 15.80 8.55
C PRO A 86 1.11 14.85 7.44
N PHE A 87 1.49 13.57 7.51
CA PHE A 87 1.08 12.52 6.57
C PHE A 87 -0.36 12.02 6.79
N VAL A 88 -0.92 12.24 7.99
CA VAL A 88 -2.25 11.74 8.43
C VAL A 88 -3.31 12.83 8.26
N LYS A 89 -2.96 14.10 8.48
CA LYS A 89 -3.91 15.23 8.42
C LYS A 89 -4.52 15.50 7.03
N GLY A 90 -3.92 14.97 5.96
CA GLY A 90 -4.35 15.27 4.59
C GLY A 90 -5.46 14.37 4.05
N ASP A 91 -5.66 13.16 4.60
CA ASP A 91 -6.50 12.14 3.96
C ASP A 91 -7.06 11.12 4.97
N MET A 92 -8.14 11.49 5.67
CA MET A 92 -8.86 10.56 6.57
C MET A 92 -9.27 9.27 5.85
N GLN A 93 -9.65 9.33 4.56
CA GLN A 93 -9.93 8.12 3.77
C GLN A 93 -8.70 7.24 3.56
N ALA A 94 -7.51 7.80 3.37
CA ALA A 94 -6.29 7.01 3.27
C ALA A 94 -5.99 6.24 4.56
N LEU A 95 -6.33 6.77 5.74
CA LEU A 95 -6.25 6.02 7.00
C LEU A 95 -7.31 4.93 7.09
N GLU A 96 -8.56 5.24 6.70
CA GLU A 96 -9.63 4.24 6.66
C GLU A 96 -9.29 3.06 5.74
N ASP A 97 -8.72 3.33 4.57
CA ASP A 97 -8.30 2.31 3.60
C ASP A 97 -7.13 1.45 4.09
N LEU A 98 -6.38 1.93 5.08
CA LEU A 98 -5.29 1.19 5.74
C LEU A 98 -5.77 0.41 6.98
N THR A 99 -7.05 0.51 7.33
CA THR A 99 -7.62 -0.29 8.42
C THR A 99 -7.58 -1.77 8.09
N TYR A 100 -7.34 -2.56 9.13
CA TYR A 100 -7.27 -4.01 9.01
C TYR A 100 -8.52 -4.62 8.37
N GLU A 101 -9.72 -4.18 8.75
CA GLU A 101 -10.97 -4.77 8.23
C GLU A 101 -11.20 -4.45 6.75
N ARG A 102 -11.00 -3.20 6.31
CA ARG A 102 -11.16 -2.86 4.88
C ARG A 102 -10.17 -3.62 4.01
N LEU A 103 -8.91 -3.69 4.44
CA LEU A 103 -7.90 -4.37 3.66
C LEU A 103 -8.12 -5.88 3.64
N LYS A 104 -8.57 -6.47 4.74
CA LYS A 104 -8.94 -7.89 4.80
C LYS A 104 -10.08 -8.24 3.84
N ASP A 105 -11.11 -7.40 3.76
CA ASP A 105 -12.22 -7.62 2.82
C ASP A 105 -11.79 -7.39 1.37
N PHE A 106 -10.90 -6.42 1.12
CA PHE A 106 -10.28 -6.23 -0.18
C PHE A 106 -9.50 -7.47 -0.63
N LEU A 107 -8.63 -8.00 0.24
CA LEU A 107 -7.79 -9.17 -0.04
C LEU A 107 -8.61 -10.46 -0.25
N ARG A 108 -9.77 -10.58 0.40
CA ARG A 108 -10.72 -11.68 0.17
C ARG A 108 -11.37 -11.61 -1.20
N LYS A 109 -11.59 -10.40 -1.71
CA LYS A 109 -12.26 -10.17 -3.00
C LYS A 109 -11.27 -10.21 -4.16
N TYR A 110 -10.10 -9.61 -3.98
CA TYR A 110 -9.06 -9.47 -4.99
C TYR A 110 -7.78 -10.11 -4.48
N HIS A 111 -7.57 -11.37 -4.87
CA HIS A 111 -6.34 -12.10 -4.54
C HIS A 111 -5.19 -11.61 -5.41
N MET A 112 -3.98 -11.62 -4.84
CA MET A 112 -2.78 -11.39 -5.65
C MET A 112 -2.63 -12.50 -6.68
N PRO A 113 -2.17 -12.16 -7.90
CA PRO A 113 -1.88 -13.17 -8.91
C PRO A 113 -0.79 -14.13 -8.47
N GLU A 114 -1.03 -15.43 -8.66
CA GLU A 114 -0.08 -16.49 -8.27
C GLU A 114 1.19 -16.52 -9.13
N ASP A 115 1.09 -16.03 -10.36
CA ASP A 115 2.16 -16.00 -11.35
C ASP A 115 3.00 -14.71 -11.32
N LEU A 116 2.65 -13.74 -10.48
CA LEU A 116 3.41 -12.50 -10.32
C LEU A 116 4.55 -12.69 -9.30
N PRO A 117 5.83 -12.48 -9.68
CA PRO A 117 6.93 -12.44 -8.73
C PRO A 117 6.80 -11.23 -7.79
N ILE A 118 6.79 -11.48 -6.48
CA ILE A 118 6.64 -10.44 -5.45
C ILE A 118 7.77 -10.57 -4.41
N VAL A 119 8.40 -9.44 -4.06
CA VAL A 119 9.31 -9.34 -2.93
C VAL A 119 8.85 -8.24 -1.97
N SER A 120 8.96 -8.46 -0.67
CA SER A 120 8.59 -7.48 0.36
C SER A 120 9.69 -7.32 1.39
N PHE A 121 10.06 -6.07 1.65
CA PHE A 121 11.06 -5.66 2.61
C PHE A 121 10.40 -4.91 3.77
N HIS A 122 10.73 -5.30 4.99
CA HIS A 122 10.34 -4.59 6.20
C HIS A 122 11.57 -4.30 7.06
N THR A 123 11.54 -3.20 7.81
CA THR A 123 12.62 -2.81 8.71
C THR A 123 12.07 -2.74 10.14
N GLU A 124 12.78 -3.33 11.08
CA GLU A 124 12.48 -3.23 12.49
C GLU A 124 13.67 -2.56 13.20
N ALA A 125 13.41 -1.56 14.04
CA ALA A 125 14.41 -0.96 14.90
C ALA A 125 14.20 -1.51 16.33
N SER A 126 15.15 -2.29 16.83
CA SER A 126 15.15 -2.72 18.23
C SER A 126 15.87 -1.68 19.07
N ILE A 127 15.14 -0.99 19.94
CA ILE A 127 15.76 -0.14 20.96
C ILE A 127 16.17 -1.07 22.11
N SER A 128 17.47 -1.27 22.31
CA SER A 128 17.96 -1.91 23.53
C SER A 128 17.53 -1.05 24.74
N PRO A 129 16.97 -1.64 25.82
CA PRO A 129 16.50 -0.90 27.00
C PRO A 129 17.57 0.01 27.66
N ALA A 130 18.85 -0.18 27.32
CA ALA A 130 19.98 0.55 27.88
C ALA A 130 20.12 2.02 27.42
N VAL A 131 19.34 2.49 26.43
CA VAL A 131 19.49 3.86 25.87
C VAL A 131 18.59 4.91 26.55
N LEU A 132 17.73 4.52 27.49
CA LEU A 132 16.82 5.42 28.24
C LEU A 132 17.30 5.72 29.68
N ALA A 133 18.62 5.67 29.91
CA ALA A 133 19.22 6.04 31.18
C ALA A 133 20.17 7.25 31.01
N THR A 134 19.62 8.46 30.94
CA THR A 134 20.31 9.72 31.29
C THR A 134 19.31 10.75 31.76
#